data_AF-A0A4S8M0H3-F1
#
_entry.id   AF-A0A4S8M0H3-F1
#
_cell.length_a   1.000
_cell.length_b   1.000
_cell.length_c   1.000
_cell.angle_alpha   90.00
_cell.angle_beta   90.00
_cell.angle_gamma   90.00
#
_symmetry.space_group_name_H-M   'P 1'
#
loop_
_entity.id
_entity.type
_entity.pdbx_description
1 polymer ?
#
loop_
_entity_poly.entity_id
_entity_poly.type
_entity_poly.pdbx_seq_one_letter_code
_entity_poly.pdbx_strand_id
1 'polypeptide(L)'
;MYSPLHADISMDFDIQTPTRTRIVKYSSKSKLARMNNSRRALSPSSIRRSASPLPQTQDSNSQAQTSSTQNLEPASVESSLTSALARIKELENSLRSIRSQQIELHNCPICYDLAWHPYILPCGHIVCGTCLKEQANHHLKTNHTWRTMKCGLCQQRIDRPPILCYPFRHAVHALAGDQGFDIPPHQPLQWPPRRRPGRKLSPRPV
;
A
#
# COMPACT_ATOMS: atom_id res chain seq x y z
N MET A 1 48.38 38.94 -21.17
CA MET A 1 47.47 39.61 -20.24
C MET A 1 46.15 38.85 -20.23
N TYR A 2 45.76 38.42 -19.03
CA TYR A 2 44.49 37.85 -18.57
C TYR A 2 44.00 36.46 -19.04
N SER A 3 43.89 35.62 -18.01
CA SER A 3 43.29 34.30 -17.84
C SER A 3 41.75 34.37 -17.67
N PRO A 4 41.04 33.22 -17.56
CA PRO A 4 39.69 32.99 -18.09
C PRO A 4 38.57 33.10 -17.04
N LEU A 5 37.30 33.12 -17.50
CA LEU A 5 36.13 32.92 -16.63
C LEU A 5 35.39 31.64 -17.03
N HIS A 6 35.51 30.64 -16.16
CA HIS A 6 34.60 29.52 -15.98
C HIS A 6 33.22 30.05 -15.58
N ALA A 7 32.16 29.46 -16.12
CA ALA A 7 30.81 29.58 -15.57
C ALA A 7 30.23 28.17 -15.37
N ASP A 8 30.31 27.72 -14.11
CA ASP A 8 29.61 26.54 -13.61
C ASP A 8 28.09 26.83 -13.59
N ILE A 9 27.33 26.03 -14.32
CA ILE A 9 25.86 26.06 -14.24
C ILE A 9 25.45 25.03 -13.18
N SER A 10 25.27 25.52 -11.95
CA SER A 10 24.54 24.83 -10.88
C SER A 10 23.07 24.74 -11.29
N MET A 11 22.54 23.52 -11.45
CA MET A 11 21.09 23.29 -11.53
C MET A 11 20.58 22.99 -10.11
N ASP A 12 20.18 24.03 -9.40
CA ASP A 12 19.40 23.89 -8.17
C ASP A 12 17.97 23.48 -8.53
N PHE A 13 17.64 22.23 -8.21
CA PHE A 13 16.31 21.64 -8.40
C PHE A 13 15.43 22.01 -7.19
N ASP A 14 14.77 23.16 -7.27
CA ASP A 14 13.78 23.60 -6.28
C ASP A 14 12.53 22.70 -6.32
N ILE A 15 12.53 21.65 -5.50
CA ILE A 15 11.32 20.88 -5.17
C ILE A 15 10.48 21.74 -4.22
N GLN A 16 9.66 22.63 -4.78
CA GLN A 16 8.58 23.27 -4.04
C GLN A 16 7.52 22.22 -3.66
N THR A 17 7.63 21.73 -2.42
CA THR A 17 6.59 20.94 -1.77
C THR A 17 5.43 21.85 -1.37
N PRO A 18 4.19 21.65 -1.89
CA PRO A 18 3.04 22.35 -1.36
C PRO A 18 2.61 21.70 -0.04
N THR A 19 3.08 22.26 1.06
CA THR A 19 2.50 22.04 2.39
C THR A 19 1.09 22.63 2.42
N ARG A 20 0.08 21.78 2.21
CA ARG A 20 -1.30 22.13 2.54
C ARG A 20 -1.95 21.02 3.33
N THR A 21 -1.78 21.10 4.65
CA THR A 21 -2.54 20.35 5.64
C THR A 21 -4.05 20.61 5.46
N ARG A 22 -4.75 19.62 4.91
CA ARG A 22 -6.18 19.42 5.18
C ARG A 22 -6.39 18.00 5.65
N ILE A 23 -6.40 17.92 6.97
CA ILE A 23 -6.78 16.77 7.78
C ILE A 23 -8.20 16.35 7.41
N VAL A 24 -8.36 15.16 6.83
CA VAL A 24 -9.58 14.36 6.99
C VAL A 24 -9.22 13.17 7.88
N LYS A 25 -9.43 13.37 9.18
CA LYS A 25 -9.31 12.33 10.21
C LYS A 25 -10.31 11.22 9.91
N TYR A 26 -9.86 10.09 9.38
CA TYR A 26 -10.51 8.83 9.73
C TYR A 26 -10.08 8.48 11.15
N SER A 27 -11.02 8.70 12.06
CA SER A 27 -10.89 8.67 13.51
C SER A 27 -10.28 7.37 14.05
N SER A 28 -8.98 7.40 14.37
CA SER A 28 -8.26 6.38 15.13
C SER A 28 -8.48 6.55 16.65
N LYS A 29 -9.75 6.48 17.10
CA LYS A 29 -10.09 6.43 18.53
C LYS A 29 -11.36 5.63 18.78
N SER A 30 -11.22 4.31 18.94
CA SER A 30 -12.00 3.48 19.88
C SER A 30 -11.78 1.97 19.63
N LYS A 31 -10.66 1.40 20.13
CA LYS A 31 -10.58 -0.02 20.62
C LYS A 31 -9.21 -0.48 21.14
N LEU A 32 -8.38 0.41 21.69
CA LEU A 32 -7.10 0.02 22.32
C LEU A 32 -7.24 -0.51 23.77
N ALA A 33 -8.37 -1.11 24.11
CA ALA A 33 -8.59 -1.74 25.41
C ALA A 33 -9.50 -2.95 25.28
N ARG A 34 -8.95 -4.05 24.72
CA ARG A 34 -9.33 -5.47 24.91
C ARG A 34 -8.85 -6.26 23.71
N MET A 35 -7.62 -6.78 23.76
CA MET A 35 -7.22 -8.04 23.11
C MET A 35 -5.76 -8.33 23.43
N ASN A 36 -5.52 -8.72 24.69
CA ASN A 36 -4.24 -9.29 25.12
C ASN A 36 -4.47 -10.66 25.78
N ASN A 37 -5.35 -11.50 25.20
CA ASN A 37 -5.62 -12.82 25.77
C ASN A 37 -5.98 -13.94 24.77
N SER A 38 -5.55 -13.85 23.50
CA SER A 38 -5.74 -14.96 22.53
C SER A 38 -4.43 -15.38 21.89
N ARG A 39 -3.41 -15.62 22.73
CA ARG A 39 -2.28 -16.50 22.40
C ARG A 39 -2.30 -17.69 23.36
N ARG A 40 -3.28 -18.56 23.22
CA ARG A 40 -3.21 -19.93 23.76
C ARG A 40 -4.19 -20.84 23.03
N ALA A 41 -3.66 -22.00 22.64
CA ALA A 41 -4.34 -23.20 22.15
C ALA A 41 -4.89 -23.16 20.71
N LEU A 42 -4.08 -23.61 19.75
CA LEU A 42 -4.52 -24.60 18.76
C LEU A 42 -3.38 -25.60 18.51
N SER A 43 -3.64 -26.84 18.89
CA SER A 43 -2.85 -28.05 18.65
C SER A 43 -3.04 -28.53 17.20
N PRO A 44 -2.07 -29.24 16.61
CA PRO A 44 -2.19 -29.77 15.25
C PRO A 44 -2.89 -31.12 15.29
N SER A 45 -4.05 -31.25 14.64
CA SER A 45 -4.65 -32.56 14.38
C SER A 45 -5.40 -32.56 13.04
N SER A 46 -4.87 -33.39 12.14
CA SER A 46 -5.60 -34.18 11.15
C SER A 46 -6.25 -33.46 9.96
N ILE A 47 -5.49 -33.29 8.87
CA ILE A 47 -6.05 -33.37 7.51
C ILE A 47 -5.20 -34.35 6.68
N ARG A 48 -5.88 -35.42 6.25
CA ARG A 48 -5.38 -36.54 5.44
C ARG A 48 -4.94 -36.06 4.06
N ARG A 49 -3.74 -36.45 3.64
CA ARG A 49 -3.31 -36.44 2.23
C ARG A 49 -3.67 -37.77 1.59
N SER A 50 -4.35 -37.73 0.46
CA SER A 50 -4.59 -38.88 -0.40
C SER A 50 -3.28 -39.29 -1.09
N ALA A 51 -2.99 -40.58 -1.04
CA ALA A 51 -1.78 -41.22 -1.56
C ALA A 51 -1.89 -41.52 -3.07
N SER A 52 -0.75 -41.56 -3.74
CA SER A 52 -0.56 -42.25 -5.03
C SER A 52 0.90 -42.75 -5.13
N PRO A 53 1.17 -43.84 -5.88
CA PRO A 53 2.09 -44.88 -5.46
C PRO A 53 3.54 -44.71 -5.93
N LEU A 54 4.47 -45.25 -5.12
CA LEU A 54 5.90 -45.42 -5.42
C LEU A 54 6.16 -46.50 -6.50
N PRO A 55 7.27 -46.40 -7.25
CA PRO A 55 8.02 -47.55 -7.72
C PRO A 55 9.14 -47.91 -6.72
N GLN A 56 9.20 -49.19 -6.35
CA GLN A 56 10.29 -49.81 -5.60
C GLN A 56 11.46 -50.12 -6.53
N THR A 57 12.69 -49.83 -6.11
CA THR A 57 13.86 -50.65 -6.48
C THR A 57 14.81 -50.79 -5.30
N GLN A 58 15.42 -51.98 -5.27
CA GLN A 58 16.00 -52.69 -4.15
C GLN A 58 17.37 -52.17 -3.65
N ASP A 59 17.50 -52.25 -2.33
CA ASP A 59 18.53 -52.91 -1.52
C ASP A 59 20.04 -52.76 -1.79
N SER A 60 20.70 -52.59 -0.63
CA SER A 60 22.09 -52.94 -0.29
C SER A 60 23.14 -51.85 -0.45
N ASN A 61 23.40 -51.10 0.62
CA ASN A 61 24.69 -51.27 1.28
C ASN A 61 24.66 -50.80 2.74
N SER A 62 24.79 -51.76 3.65
CA SER A 62 25.05 -51.52 5.06
C SER A 62 26.50 -51.11 5.24
N GLN A 63 26.74 -49.84 5.57
CA GLN A 63 27.88 -49.47 6.41
C GLN A 63 27.38 -48.54 7.52
N ALA A 64 27.06 -49.17 8.65
CA ALA A 64 27.09 -48.52 9.93
C ALA A 64 28.53 -48.03 10.17
N GLN A 65 28.77 -46.74 9.96
CA GLN A 65 29.88 -46.05 10.61
C GLN A 65 29.33 -45.35 11.84
N THR A 66 29.48 -46.09 12.93
CA THR A 66 29.57 -45.58 14.30
C THR A 66 30.63 -44.48 14.39
N SER A 67 30.31 -43.46 15.19
CA SER A 67 31.27 -42.63 15.93
C SER A 67 32.02 -41.55 15.15
N SER A 68 31.42 -40.35 15.12
CA SER A 68 32.17 -39.09 15.21
C SER A 68 31.29 -38.06 15.90
N THR A 69 31.16 -38.19 17.23
CA THR A 69 30.83 -37.06 18.09
C THR A 69 31.98 -36.07 17.94
N GLN A 70 31.89 -35.20 16.94
CA GLN A 70 32.78 -34.06 16.83
C GLN A 70 32.52 -33.21 18.07
N ASN A 71 33.55 -33.04 18.90
CA ASN A 71 33.58 -32.03 19.94
C ASN A 71 33.31 -30.67 19.27
N LEU A 72 32.06 -30.23 19.29
CA LEU A 72 31.68 -28.88 18.88
C LEU A 72 32.18 -27.94 19.97
N GLU A 73 33.37 -27.40 19.75
CA GLU A 73 33.92 -26.28 20.50
C GLU A 73 32.86 -25.17 20.56
N PRO A 74 32.42 -24.74 21.76
CA PRO A 74 31.26 -23.86 21.93
C PRO A 74 31.38 -22.54 21.16
N ALA A 75 32.62 -22.08 20.93
CA ALA A 75 32.92 -20.86 20.18
C ALA A 75 32.54 -20.92 18.68
N SER A 76 32.61 -22.09 18.04
CA SER A 76 32.31 -22.24 16.60
C SER A 76 30.80 -22.14 16.32
N VAL A 77 29.99 -22.68 17.23
CA VAL A 77 28.53 -22.61 17.17
C VAL A 77 28.04 -21.18 17.46
N GLU A 78 28.67 -20.50 18.42
CA GLU A 78 28.34 -19.11 18.77
C GLU A 78 28.64 -18.13 17.61
N SER A 79 29.78 -18.30 16.92
CA SER A 79 30.13 -17.52 15.73
C SER A 79 29.13 -17.74 14.57
N SER A 80 28.68 -18.98 14.39
CA SER A 80 27.67 -19.32 13.37
C SER A 80 26.30 -18.72 13.71
N LEU A 81 25.88 -18.78 14.98
CA LEU A 81 24.63 -18.20 15.46
C LEU A 81 24.62 -16.67 15.33
N THR A 82 25.69 -16.00 15.74
CA THR A 82 25.83 -14.55 15.63
C THR A 82 25.78 -14.08 14.17
N SER A 83 26.46 -14.79 13.28
CA SER A 83 26.42 -14.52 11.83
C SER A 83 25.02 -14.72 11.23
N ALA A 84 24.31 -15.79 11.64
CA ALA A 84 22.94 -16.03 11.21
C ALA A 84 21.96 -14.95 11.70
N LEU A 85 22.09 -14.52 12.96
CA LEU A 85 21.27 -13.44 13.53
C LEU A 85 21.52 -12.10 12.84
N ALA A 86 22.78 -11.79 12.50
CA ALA A 86 23.12 -10.59 11.73
C ALA A 86 22.43 -10.61 10.36
N ARG A 87 22.49 -11.75 9.66
CA ARG A 87 21.84 -11.92 8.35
C ARG A 87 20.31 -11.82 8.43
N ILE A 88 19.69 -12.35 9.48
CA ILE A 88 18.24 -12.19 9.71
C ILE A 88 17.88 -10.71 9.88
N LYS A 89 18.62 -9.96 10.71
CA LYS A 89 18.38 -8.52 10.90
C LYS A 89 18.53 -7.72 9.61
N GLU A 90 19.53 -8.05 8.80
CA GLU A 90 19.73 -7.41 7.50
C GLU A 90 18.55 -7.67 6.56
N LEU A 91 18.10 -8.92 6.44
CA LEU A 91 16.93 -9.28 5.64
C LEU A 91 15.65 -8.59 6.14
N GLU A 92 15.45 -8.51 7.45
CA GLU A 92 14.31 -7.78 8.04
C GLU A 92 14.32 -6.29 7.65
N ASN A 93 15.49 -5.65 7.65
CA ASN A 93 15.64 -4.26 7.24
C ASN A 93 15.35 -4.09 5.74
N SER A 94 15.86 -4.99 4.90
CA SER A 94 15.58 -4.99 3.45
C SER A 94 14.08 -5.16 3.18
N LEU A 95 13.42 -6.11 3.85
CA LEU A 95 11.97 -6.33 3.72
C LEU A 95 11.17 -5.11 4.18
N ARG A 96 11.58 -4.47 5.26
CA ARG A 96 10.94 -3.24 5.75
C ARG A 96 11.03 -2.12 4.73
N SER A 97 12.18 -1.95 4.08
CA SER A 97 12.40 -0.94 3.04
C SER A 97 11.56 -1.21 1.78
N ILE A 98 11.51 -2.46 1.31
CA ILE A 98 10.67 -2.84 0.16
C ILE A 98 9.20 -2.55 0.46
N ARG A 99 8.75 -2.90 1.66
CA ARG A 99 7.37 -2.69 2.09
C ARG A 99 7.00 -1.21 2.17
N SER A 100 7.90 -0.34 2.67
CA SER A 100 7.63 1.10 2.70
C SER A 100 7.47 1.67 1.29
N GLN A 101 8.35 1.28 0.35
CA GLN A 101 8.24 1.70 -1.05
C GLN A 101 6.94 1.21 -1.69
N GLN A 102 6.55 -0.04 -1.43
CA GLN A 102 5.28 -0.57 -1.93
C GLN A 102 4.07 0.23 -1.44
N ILE A 103 4.05 0.66 -0.18
CA ILE A 103 2.97 1.49 0.35
C ILE A 103 2.92 2.83 -0.39
N GLU A 104 4.07 3.48 -0.57
CA GLU A 104 4.16 4.77 -1.27
C GLU A 104 3.65 4.69 -2.71
N LEU A 105 3.97 3.62 -3.44
CA LEU A 105 3.48 3.38 -4.81
C LEU A 105 1.96 3.21 -4.88
N HIS A 106 1.30 2.85 -3.77
CA HIS A 106 -0.14 2.67 -3.70
C HIS A 106 -0.87 3.84 -3.02
N ASN A 107 -0.16 4.92 -2.70
CA ASN A 107 -0.77 6.13 -2.16
C ASN A 107 -1.48 6.92 -3.26
N CYS A 108 -2.58 7.58 -2.88
CA CYS A 108 -3.27 8.50 -3.75
C CYS A 108 -2.43 9.77 -3.90
N PRO A 109 -2.19 10.27 -5.13
CA PRO A 109 -1.40 11.48 -5.35
C PRO A 109 -2.10 12.78 -4.87
N ILE A 110 -3.36 12.70 -4.43
CA ILE A 110 -4.13 13.86 -3.93
C ILE A 110 -4.06 13.95 -2.40
N CYS A 111 -4.34 12.85 -1.68
CA CYS A 111 -4.35 12.85 -0.21
C CYS A 111 -3.09 12.24 0.41
N TYR A 112 -2.21 11.62 -0.39
CA TYR A 112 -0.99 10.93 0.05
C TYR A 112 -1.20 9.75 1.00
N ASP A 113 -2.44 9.33 1.19
CA ASP A 113 -2.81 8.10 1.90
C ASP A 113 -3.04 6.95 0.93
N LEU A 114 -3.04 5.72 1.44
CA LEU A 114 -3.33 4.52 0.68
C LEU A 114 -4.61 4.67 -0.14
N ALA A 115 -4.55 4.42 -1.46
CA ALA A 115 -5.62 4.78 -2.38
C ALA A 115 -6.81 3.81 -2.29
N TRP A 116 -7.62 3.96 -1.23
CA TRP A 116 -8.83 3.17 -1.03
C TRP A 116 -9.81 3.34 -2.18
N HIS A 117 -10.23 2.21 -2.75
CA HIS A 117 -11.13 2.17 -3.92
C HIS A 117 -10.60 3.04 -5.07
N PRO A 118 -9.46 2.66 -5.67
CA PRO A 118 -8.78 3.46 -6.68
C PRO A 118 -9.57 3.50 -7.99
N TYR A 119 -9.78 4.70 -8.55
CA TYR A 119 -10.43 4.91 -9.85
C TYR A 119 -9.41 5.41 -10.86
N ILE A 120 -9.41 4.80 -12.05
CA ILE A 120 -8.69 5.25 -13.24
C ILE A 120 -9.58 6.28 -13.95
N LEU A 121 -9.04 7.48 -14.13
CA LEU A 121 -9.66 8.53 -14.93
C LEU A 121 -9.40 8.26 -16.43
N PRO A 122 -10.19 8.85 -17.36
CA PRO A 122 -9.96 8.71 -18.80
C PRO A 122 -8.55 9.12 -19.27
N CYS A 123 -7.90 10.00 -18.50
CA CYS A 123 -6.51 10.42 -18.73
C CYS A 123 -5.45 9.43 -18.21
N GLY A 124 -5.84 8.29 -17.64
CA GLY A 124 -4.93 7.26 -17.10
C GLY A 124 -4.52 7.46 -15.64
N HIS A 125 -4.79 8.63 -15.05
CA HIS A 125 -4.44 8.90 -13.66
C HIS A 125 -5.30 8.11 -12.68
N ILE A 126 -4.69 7.64 -11.59
CA ILE A 126 -5.35 6.88 -10.54
C ILE A 126 -5.49 7.73 -9.27
N VAL A 127 -6.69 7.79 -8.72
CA VAL A 127 -7.00 8.50 -7.47
C VAL A 127 -7.92 7.66 -6.59
N CYS A 128 -7.92 7.89 -5.28
CA CYS A 128 -8.85 7.18 -4.39
C CYS A 128 -10.29 7.66 -4.59
N GLY A 129 -11.25 6.80 -4.24
CA GLY A 129 -12.67 7.09 -4.42
C GLY A 129 -13.16 8.29 -3.61
N THR A 130 -12.56 8.54 -2.44
CA THR A 130 -12.88 9.69 -1.58
C THR A 130 -12.47 11.00 -2.25
N CYS A 131 -11.22 11.12 -2.71
CA CYS A 131 -10.75 12.32 -3.40
C CYS A 131 -11.53 12.61 -4.68
N LEU A 132 -11.83 11.58 -5.48
CA LEU A 132 -12.63 11.74 -6.70
C LEU A 132 -14.05 12.23 -6.39
N LYS A 133 -14.69 11.68 -5.35
CA LYS A 133 -16.01 12.10 -4.89
C LYS A 133 -16.01 13.54 -4.35
N GLU A 134 -14.99 13.91 -3.59
CA GLU A 134 -14.84 15.29 -3.09
C GLU A 134 -14.64 16.28 -4.22
N GLN A 135 -13.78 15.96 -5.18
CA GLN A 135 -13.57 16.77 -6.37
C GLN A 135 -14.88 16.97 -7.15
N ALA A 136 -15.63 15.88 -7.37
CA ALA A 136 -16.92 15.94 -8.03
C ALA A 136 -17.92 16.82 -7.27
N ASN A 137 -18.02 16.66 -5.95
CA ASN A 137 -18.90 17.46 -5.11
C ASN A 137 -18.53 18.94 -5.12
N HIS A 138 -17.23 19.26 -5.05
CA HIS A 138 -16.76 20.64 -5.08
C HIS A 138 -17.09 21.31 -6.42
N HIS A 139 -16.80 20.62 -7.52
CA HIS A 139 -17.07 21.11 -8.87
C HIS A 139 -18.56 21.36 -9.14
N LEU A 140 -19.44 20.47 -8.65
CA LEU A 140 -20.89 20.63 -8.81
C LEU A 140 -21.48 21.74 -7.93
N LYS A 141 -20.84 22.09 -6.81
CA LYS A 141 -21.28 23.19 -5.92
C LYS A 141 -21.03 24.56 -6.54
N THR A 142 -19.98 24.72 -7.35
CA THR A 142 -19.62 26.00 -8.00
C THR A 142 -20.42 26.25 -9.30
N ASN A 143 -21.65 25.73 -9.35
CA ASN A 143 -22.54 25.82 -10.51
C ASN A 143 -22.03 25.21 -11.82
N HIS A 144 -20.96 24.41 -11.81
CA HIS A 144 -20.53 23.68 -13.01
C HIS A 144 -21.33 22.38 -13.24
N THR A 145 -21.29 21.89 -14.47
CA THR A 145 -21.90 20.60 -14.86
C THR A 145 -20.85 19.50 -14.77
N TRP A 146 -21.21 18.23 -14.58
CA TRP A 146 -20.21 17.16 -14.53
C TRP A 146 -19.33 17.07 -15.80
N ARG A 147 -19.85 17.52 -16.96
CA ARG A 147 -19.17 17.50 -18.27
C ARG A 147 -17.97 18.46 -18.35
N THR A 148 -17.89 19.44 -17.46
CA THR A 148 -16.74 20.36 -17.39
C THR A 148 -15.71 19.94 -16.34
N MET A 149 -15.93 18.80 -15.66
CA MET A 149 -15.01 18.31 -14.65
C MET A 149 -13.68 17.93 -15.28
N LYS A 150 -12.59 18.29 -14.60
CA LYS A 150 -11.21 18.06 -15.02
C LYS A 150 -10.50 17.15 -14.03
N CYS A 151 -9.50 16.41 -14.50
CA CYS A 151 -8.58 15.64 -13.66
C CYS A 151 -7.82 16.57 -12.71
N GLY A 152 -7.73 16.21 -11.43
CA GLY A 152 -6.98 16.99 -10.42
C GLY A 152 -5.46 17.03 -10.65
N LEU A 153 -4.91 16.11 -11.46
CA LEU A 153 -3.47 15.97 -11.70
C LEU A 153 -3.00 16.62 -13.00
N CYS A 154 -3.73 16.41 -14.11
CA CYS A 154 -3.34 16.90 -15.44
C CYS A 154 -4.33 17.88 -16.08
N GLN A 155 -5.42 18.23 -15.39
CA GLN A 155 -6.44 19.18 -15.87
C GLN A 155 -7.19 18.77 -17.16
N GLN A 156 -6.95 17.57 -17.69
CA GLN A 156 -7.73 17.01 -18.81
C GLN A 156 -9.18 16.76 -18.40
N ARG A 157 -10.12 16.92 -19.35
CA ARG A 157 -11.55 16.72 -19.09
C ARG A 157 -11.85 15.24 -18.82
N ILE A 158 -12.76 14.98 -17.88
CA ILE A 158 -13.29 13.64 -17.58
C ILE A 158 -14.56 13.46 -18.42
N ASP A 159 -14.39 13.05 -19.67
CA ASP A 159 -15.47 12.89 -20.66
C ASP A 159 -16.24 11.57 -20.49
N ARG A 160 -15.59 10.56 -19.92
CA ARG A 160 -16.13 9.22 -19.64
C ARG A 160 -16.13 8.93 -18.13
N PRO A 161 -17.02 8.03 -17.65
CA PRO A 161 -17.04 7.60 -16.26
C PRO A 161 -15.68 7.00 -15.83
N PRO A 162 -15.12 7.42 -14.68
CA PRO A 162 -13.95 6.77 -14.10
C PRO A 162 -14.21 5.29 -13.76
N ILE A 163 -13.21 4.43 -13.97
CA ILE A 163 -13.33 2.98 -13.80
C ILE A 163 -12.61 2.55 -12.52
N LEU A 164 -13.25 1.74 -11.69
CA LEU A 164 -12.60 1.16 -10.50
C LEU A 164 -11.48 0.20 -10.93
N CYS A 165 -10.27 0.44 -10.45
CA CYS A 165 -9.11 -0.41 -10.72
C CYS A 165 -9.05 -1.58 -9.73
N TYR A 166 -9.67 -2.71 -10.09
CA TYR A 166 -9.69 -3.91 -9.26
C TYR A 166 -8.30 -4.43 -8.86
N PRO A 167 -7.29 -4.51 -9.76
CA PRO A 167 -5.96 -4.95 -9.38
C PRO A 167 -5.31 -4.07 -8.32
N PHE A 168 -5.38 -2.74 -8.50
CA PHE A 168 -4.83 -1.79 -7.54
C PHE A 168 -5.59 -1.87 -6.20
N ARG A 169 -6.91 -2.06 -6.23
CA ARG A 169 -7.71 -2.27 -5.02
C ARG A 169 -7.27 -3.51 -4.25
N HIS A 170 -7.04 -4.63 -4.92
CA HIS A 170 -6.59 -5.86 -4.27
C HIS A 170 -5.19 -5.69 -3.67
N ALA A 171 -4.28 -5.01 -4.36
CA ALA A 171 -2.95 -4.67 -3.83
C ALA A 171 -3.05 -3.80 -2.56
N VAL A 172 -3.87 -2.75 -2.59
CA VAL A 172 -4.15 -1.90 -1.42
C VAL A 172 -4.72 -2.71 -0.26
N HIS A 173 -5.65 -3.64 -0.51
CA HIS A 173 -6.22 -4.48 0.54
C HIS A 173 -5.19 -5.45 1.15
N ALA A 174 -4.31 -6.03 0.33
CA ALA A 174 -3.23 -6.89 0.81
C ALA A 174 -2.24 -6.10 1.69
N LEU A 175 -1.78 -4.94 1.22
CA LEU A 175 -0.87 -4.05 1.97
C LEU A 175 -1.48 -3.59 3.30
N ALA A 176 -2.80 -3.34 3.31
CA ALA A 176 -3.52 -2.98 4.52
C ALA A 176 -3.68 -4.15 5.50
N GLY A 177 -4.02 -5.33 4.99
CA GLY A 177 -4.15 -6.55 5.79
C GLY A 177 -2.86 -6.90 6.52
N ASP A 178 -1.72 -6.76 5.85
CA ASP A 178 -0.42 -7.01 6.47
C ASP A 178 -0.10 -6.03 7.60
N GLN A 179 -0.67 -4.81 7.59
CA GLN A 179 -0.46 -3.78 8.62
C GLN A 179 -1.54 -3.79 9.71
N GLY A 180 -2.56 -4.66 9.57
CA GLY A 180 -3.70 -4.67 10.48
C GLY A 180 -4.60 -3.43 10.35
N PHE A 181 -4.62 -2.78 9.18
CA PHE A 181 -5.56 -1.69 8.92
C PHE A 181 -6.95 -2.23 8.61
N ASP A 182 -7.97 -1.57 9.16
CA ASP A 182 -9.36 -1.84 8.81
C ASP A 182 -9.65 -1.37 7.39
N ILE A 183 -10.13 -2.28 6.55
CA ILE A 183 -10.51 -1.97 5.17
C ILE A 183 -11.84 -1.21 5.20
N PRO A 184 -11.89 0.04 4.69
CA PRO A 184 -13.14 0.79 4.63
C PRO A 184 -14.13 0.11 3.69
N PRO A 185 -15.44 0.19 3.96
CA PRO A 185 -16.45 -0.42 3.10
C PRO A 185 -16.40 0.21 1.69
N HIS A 186 -16.58 -0.63 0.67
CA HIS A 186 -16.67 -0.14 -0.70
C HIS A 186 -17.93 0.68 -0.90
N GLN A 187 -17.76 1.96 -1.22
CA GLN A 187 -18.82 2.82 -1.69
C GLN A 187 -18.65 3.04 -3.20
N PRO A 188 -19.49 2.43 -4.05
CA PRO A 188 -19.46 2.66 -5.49
C PRO A 188 -19.62 4.15 -5.81
N LEU A 189 -18.76 4.67 -6.69
CA LEU A 189 -18.90 6.03 -7.18
C LEU A 189 -20.09 6.07 -8.15
N GLN A 190 -21.10 6.87 -7.81
CA GLN A 190 -22.22 7.10 -8.72
C GLN A 190 -21.78 8.11 -9.79
N TRP A 191 -21.79 7.68 -11.06
CA TRP A 191 -21.53 8.53 -12.22
C TRP A 191 -22.76 8.57 -13.15
N PRO A 192 -23.18 9.74 -13.67
CA PRO A 192 -22.64 11.06 -13.37
C PRO A 192 -22.89 11.45 -11.91
N PRO A 193 -21.97 12.24 -11.31
CA PRO A 193 -22.13 12.68 -9.93
C PRO A 193 -23.38 13.57 -9.86
N ARG A 194 -24.31 13.20 -8.99
CA ARG A 194 -25.55 13.96 -8.83
C ARG A 194 -25.25 15.25 -8.06
N ARG A 195 -25.82 16.37 -8.50
CA ARG A 195 -25.98 17.52 -7.60
C ARG A 195 -26.81 17.01 -6.43
N ARG A 196 -26.30 17.14 -5.20
CA ARG A 196 -27.16 16.96 -4.03
C ARG A 196 -28.35 17.91 -4.22
N PRO A 197 -29.61 17.43 -4.13
CA PRO A 197 -30.76 18.33 -4.08
C PRO A 197 -30.49 19.36 -2.99
N GLY A 198 -30.35 20.63 -3.39
CA GLY A 198 -29.85 21.66 -2.50
C GLY A 198 -30.85 21.96 -1.38
N ARG A 199 -30.32 22.21 -0.17
CA ARG A 199 -30.81 23.33 0.63
C ARG A 199 -30.92 24.53 -0.31
N LYS A 200 -32.11 25.13 -0.37
CA LYS A 200 -32.40 26.30 -1.20
C LYS A 200 -31.32 27.36 -0.93
N LEU A 201 -30.55 27.71 -1.96
CA LEU A 201 -29.74 28.93 -1.95
C LEU A 201 -30.74 30.07 -1.88
N SER A 202 -30.70 30.86 -0.80
CA SER A 202 -31.48 32.08 -0.70
C SER A 202 -31.15 33.00 -1.87
N PRO A 203 -32.13 33.72 -2.44
CA PRO A 203 -31.87 34.66 -3.52
C PRO A 203 -30.82 35.69 -3.09
N ARG A 204 -29.92 36.06 -4.00
CA ARG A 204 -29.07 37.24 -3.80
C ARG A 204 -29.99 38.48 -3.77
N PRO A 205 -29.80 39.41 -2.81
CA PRO A 205 -30.46 40.70 -2.89
C PRO A 205 -29.96 41.45 -4.13
N VAL A 206 -30.92 42.06 -4.85
CA VAL A 206 -30.73 42.90 -6.03
C VAL A 206 -30.19 44.26 -5.60
#